data_AF-A0A9E2UM89-F1
#
_entry.id   AF-A0A9E2UM89-F1
#
_cell.length_a   1.000
_cell.length_b   1.000
_cell.length_c   1.000
_cell.angle_alpha   90.00
_cell.angle_beta   90.00
_cell.angle_gamma   90.00
#
_symmetry.space_group_name_H-M   'P 1'
#
loop_
_entity.id
_entity.type
_entity.pdbx_description
1 polymer ?
#
loop_
_entity_poly.entity_id
_entity_poly.type
_entity_poly.pdbx_seq_one_letter_code
_entity_poly.pdbx_strand_id
1 'polypeptide(L)'
;EAVKMYKKALESGKPYDAVMLDLTIPGGMGGKEAVKILLETDPNLKAIVFSGYSDDPVMSNHRKYGFKGMLSKPFNLESLGKALHDVLKN
;
A
#
# COMPACT_ATOMS: atom_id res chain seq x y z
N GLU A 1 4.25 3.31 -11.97
CA GLU A 1 2.99 2.91 -12.62
C GLU A 1 1.78 3.00 -11.69
N ALA A 2 1.80 2.34 -10.53
CA ALA A 2 0.71 2.35 -9.54
C ALA A 2 0.16 3.76 -9.22
N VAL A 3 1.05 4.74 -8.98
CA VAL A 3 0.65 6.13 -8.72
C VAL A 3 -0.21 6.70 -9.85
N LYS A 4 0.23 6.51 -11.11
CA LYS A 4 -0.48 7.04 -12.28
C LYS A 4 -1.85 6.38 -12.44
N MET A 5 -1.94 5.06 -12.22
CA MET A 5 -3.20 4.32 -12.31
C MET A 5 -4.19 4.77 -11.23
N TYR A 6 -3.73 4.93 -9.98
CA TYR A 6 -4.57 5.38 -8.88
C TYR A 6 -5.11 6.78 -9.12
N LYS A 7 -4.26 7.73 -9.52
CA LYS A 7 -4.68 9.11 -9.83
C LYS A 7 -5.73 9.13 -10.94
N LYS A 8 -5.51 8.38 -12.02
CA LYS A 8 -6.48 8.28 -13.12
C LYS A 8 -7.82 7.67 -12.67
N ALA A 9 -7.78 6.64 -11.84
CA ALA A 9 -8.98 6.00 -11.29
C ALA A 9 -9.78 7.01 -10.42
N LEU A 10 -9.09 7.74 -9.56
CA LEU A 10 -9.65 8.79 -8.72
C LEU A 10 -10.27 9.91 -9.55
N GLU A 11 -9.54 10.45 -10.53
CA GLU A 11 -10.03 11.49 -11.45
C GLU A 11 -11.26 11.04 -12.26
N SER A 12 -11.35 9.75 -12.59
CA SER A 12 -12.50 9.18 -13.31
C SER A 12 -13.73 8.91 -12.44
N GLY A 13 -13.69 9.23 -11.14
CA GLY A 13 -14.78 8.97 -10.20
C GLY A 13 -14.98 7.49 -9.85
N LYS A 14 -13.99 6.63 -10.16
CA LYS A 14 -13.98 5.20 -9.86
C LYS A 14 -12.67 4.82 -9.15
N PRO A 15 -12.43 5.32 -7.93
CA PRO A 15 -11.20 5.04 -7.20
C PRO A 15 -11.08 3.56 -6.85
N TYR A 16 -9.85 3.10 -6.66
CA TYR A 16 -9.60 1.78 -6.07
C TYR A 16 -9.93 1.80 -4.58
N ASP A 17 -10.57 0.74 -4.07
CA ASP A 17 -10.88 0.63 -2.64
C ASP A 17 -9.64 0.45 -1.77
N ALA A 18 -8.57 -0.12 -2.33
CA ALA A 18 -7.28 -0.28 -1.68
C ALA A 18 -6.16 -0.42 -2.72
N VAL A 19 -4.92 -0.15 -2.29
CA VAL A 19 -3.70 -0.38 -3.09
C VAL A 19 -2.70 -1.20 -2.30
N MET A 20 -2.05 -2.15 -2.95
CA MET A 20 -0.90 -2.87 -2.39
C MET A 20 0.37 -2.36 -3.04
N LEU A 21 1.36 -1.98 -2.23
CA LEU A 21 2.63 -1.40 -2.71
C LEU A 21 3.82 -2.22 -2.19
N ASP A 22 4.69 -2.64 -3.11
CA ASP A 22 5.93 -3.32 -2.75
C ASP A 22 6.86 -2.31 -2.07
N LEU A 23 7.43 -2.67 -0.92
CA LEU A 23 8.30 -1.75 -0.21
C LEU A 23 9.55 -1.40 -1.03
N THR A 24 10.13 -2.39 -1.71
CA THR A 24 11.40 -2.22 -2.44
C THR A 24 11.25 -2.67 -3.88
N ILE A 25 11.52 -1.77 -4.82
CA ILE A 25 11.53 -2.05 -6.26
C ILE A 25 12.91 -1.70 -6.81
N PRO A 26 13.74 -2.69 -7.21
CA PRO A 26 15.03 -2.42 -7.83
C PRO A 26 14.89 -1.54 -9.09
N GLY A 27 15.65 -0.45 -9.16
CA GLY A 27 15.63 0.47 -10.30
C GLY A 27 14.36 1.31 -10.44
N GLY A 28 13.50 1.34 -9.41
CA GLY A 28 12.23 2.05 -9.45
C GLY A 28 11.86 2.70 -8.11
N MET A 29 10.69 3.34 -8.11
CA MET A 29 10.09 3.95 -6.93
C MET A 29 9.49 2.86 -6.04
N GLY A 30 9.90 2.79 -4.78
CA GLY A 30 9.36 1.87 -3.79
C GLY A 30 8.02 2.33 -3.20
N GLY A 31 7.46 1.48 -2.34
CA GLY A 31 6.17 1.73 -1.71
C GLY A 31 6.19 2.93 -0.78
N LYS A 32 7.32 3.21 -0.13
CA LYS A 32 7.48 4.34 0.80
C LYS A 32 7.34 5.69 0.08
N GLU A 33 7.94 5.84 -1.10
CA GLU A 33 7.78 7.04 -1.91
C GLU A 33 6.39 7.10 -2.54
N ALA A 34 5.89 5.96 -3.04
CA ALA A 34 4.59 5.89 -3.69
C ALA A 34 3.44 6.26 -2.73
N VAL A 35 3.44 5.76 -1.50
CA VAL A 35 2.38 6.04 -0.52
C VAL A 35 2.32 7.53 -0.17
N LYS A 36 3.48 8.20 -0.07
CA LYS A 36 3.56 9.65 0.19
C LYS A 36 2.88 10.44 -0.93
N ILE A 37 3.22 10.14 -2.19
CA ILE A 37 2.64 10.83 -3.36
C ILE A 37 1.13 10.56 -3.47
N LEU A 38 0.70 9.35 -3.14
CA LEU A 38 -0.72 8.98 -3.17
C LEU A 38 -1.50 9.68 -2.06
N LEU A 39 -0.96 9.79 -0.86
CA LEU A 39 -1.60 10.50 0.26
C LEU A 39 -1.75 12.01 0.01
N GLU A 40 -0.82 12.62 -0.73
CA GLU A 40 -0.96 14.01 -1.17
C GLU A 40 -2.16 14.21 -2.11
N THR A 41 -2.57 13.15 -2.81
CA THR A 41 -3.69 13.18 -3.76
C THR A 41 -4.99 12.69 -3.14
N ASP A 42 -4.93 11.69 -2.26
CA ASP A 42 -6.04 11.10 -1.53
C ASP A 42 -5.66 10.87 -0.06
N PRO A 43 -6.02 11.78 0.85
CA PRO A 43 -5.75 11.62 2.28
C PRO A 43 -6.41 10.39 2.91
N ASN A 44 -7.43 9.80 2.28
CA ASN A 44 -8.16 8.65 2.79
C ASN A 44 -7.60 7.31 2.28
N LEU A 45 -6.54 7.33 1.47
CA LEU A 45 -5.89 6.18 0.86
C LEU A 45 -5.82 4.95 1.78
N LYS A 46 -6.25 3.82 1.24
CA LYS A 46 -6.19 2.51 1.87
C LYS A 46 -5.01 1.71 1.30
N ALA A 47 -3.80 2.04 1.76
CA ALA A 47 -2.58 1.39 1.30
C ALA A 47 -2.12 0.25 2.22
N ILE A 48 -1.74 -0.88 1.62
CA ILE A 48 -1.07 -2.02 2.28
C ILE A 48 0.37 -2.09 1.75
N VAL A 49 1.35 -2.02 2.64
CA VAL A 49 2.76 -2.29 2.27
C VAL A 49 3.01 -3.79 2.26
N PHE A 50 3.78 -4.30 1.29
CA PHE A 50 4.24 -5.68 1.33
C PHE A 50 5.72 -5.82 0.99
N SER A 51 6.44 -6.69 1.71
CA SER A 51 7.90 -6.84 1.59
C SER A 51 8.37 -8.23 2.00
N GLY A 52 9.45 -8.73 1.39
CA GLY A 52 10.17 -9.91 1.88
C GLY A 52 11.20 -9.60 2.98
N TYR A 53 11.48 -8.31 3.20
CA TYR A 53 12.37 -7.83 4.25
C TYR A 53 11.51 -7.43 5.46
N SER A 54 11.32 -8.35 6.39
CA SER A 54 10.49 -8.14 7.60
C SER A 54 11.06 -7.09 8.55
N ASP A 55 12.38 -6.90 8.53
CA ASP A 55 13.10 -6.09 9.52
C ASP A 55 13.15 -4.60 9.14
N ASP A 56 12.62 -4.23 7.98
CA ASP A 56 12.55 -2.82 7.59
C ASP A 56 11.65 -2.03 8.57
N PRO A 57 12.08 -0.86 9.08
CA PRO A 57 11.28 -0.02 9.96
C PRO A 57 9.90 0.33 9.41
N VAL A 58 9.72 0.36 8.08
CA VAL A 58 8.43 0.57 7.44
C VAL A 58 7.48 -0.60 7.71
N MET A 59 7.96 -1.84 7.76
CA MET A 59 7.09 -2.99 8.07
C MET A 59 6.61 -2.95 9.53
N SER A 60 7.52 -2.69 10.46
CA SER A 60 7.21 -2.61 11.90
C SER A 60 6.38 -1.36 12.29
N ASN A 61 6.56 -0.25 11.58
CA ASN A 61 5.89 1.03 11.87
C ASN A 61 5.05 1.56 10.69
N HIS A 62 4.48 0.68 9.86
CA HIS A 62 3.81 1.01 8.59
C HIS A 62 2.80 2.18 8.69
N ARG A 63 2.07 2.29 9.81
CA ARG A 63 1.15 3.40 10.08
C ARG A 63 1.81 4.78 10.10
N LYS A 64 3.04 4.89 10.63
CA LYS A 64 3.81 6.16 10.64
C LYS A 64 4.19 6.63 9.24
N TYR A 65 4.25 5.70 8.28
CA TYR A 65 4.54 5.99 6.89
C TYR A 65 3.27 6.14 6.03
N GLY A 66 2.08 6.08 6.64
CA GLY A 66 0.81 6.30 5.96
C GLY A 66 0.15 5.05 5.39
N PHE A 67 0.67 3.85 5.68
CA PHE A 67 0.00 2.60 5.34
C PHE A 67 -1.05 2.22 6.39
N LYS A 68 -2.19 1.69 5.94
CA LYS A 68 -3.27 1.20 6.81
C LYS A 68 -3.14 -0.28 7.15
N GLY A 69 -2.34 -1.04 6.39
CA GLY A 69 -2.01 -2.44 6.67
C GLY A 69 -0.62 -2.82 6.15
N MET A 70 -0.19 -4.04 6.49
CA MET A 70 1.08 -4.61 6.01
C MET A 70 0.96 -6.11 5.76
N LEU A 71 1.81 -6.64 4.88
CA LEU A 71 1.86 -8.07 4.55
C LEU A 71 3.30 -8.51 4.26
N SER A 72 3.83 -9.47 5.02
CA SER A 72 5.19 -9.99 4.80
C SER A 72 5.19 -11.10 3.75
N LYS A 73 6.19 -11.11 2.85
CA LYS A 73 6.41 -12.21 1.90
C LYS A 73 7.29 -13.30 2.56
N PRO A 74 7.08 -14.59 2.22
CA PRO A 74 5.94 -15.10 1.46
C PRO A 74 4.65 -15.06 2.29
N PHE A 75 3.51 -14.91 1.60
CA PHE A 75 2.18 -14.93 2.23
C PHE A 75 1.25 -15.92 1.50
N ASN A 76 0.20 -16.35 2.19
CA ASN A 76 -0.86 -17.21 1.65
C ASN A 76 -2.16 -16.40 1.42
N LEU A 77 -3.18 -17.03 0.82
CA LEU A 77 -4.46 -16.38 0.54
C LEU A 77 -5.20 -15.94 1.82
N GLU A 78 -5.03 -16.67 2.92
CA GLU A 78 -5.65 -16.35 4.20
C GLU A 78 -5.11 -15.03 4.78
N SER A 79 -3.79 -14.89 4.83
CA SER A 79 -3.11 -13.68 5.30
C SER A 79 -3.36 -12.48 4.38
N LEU A 80 -3.41 -12.69 3.06
CA LEU A 80 -3.84 -11.66 2.11
C LEU A 80 -5.29 -11.22 2.37
N GLY A 81 -6.20 -12.19 2.50
CA GLY A 81 -7.62 -11.94 2.76
C GLY A 81 -7.83 -11.17 4.06
N LYS A 82 -7.10 -11.53 5.12
CA LYS A 82 -7.12 -10.82 6.38
C LYS A 82 -6.64 -9.36 6.23
N ALA A 83 -5.50 -9.14 5.57
CA ALA A 83 -4.96 -7.79 5.37
C ALA A 83 -5.93 -6.88 4.58
N LEU A 84 -6.57 -7.42 3.54
CA LEU A 84 -7.59 -6.69 2.78
C LEU A 84 -8.83 -6.42 3.62
N HIS A 85 -9.32 -7.41 4.35
CA HIS A 85 -10.49 -7.28 5.21
C HIS A 85 -10.31 -6.19 6.28
N ASP A 86 -9.16 -6.19 6.95
CA ASP A 86 -8.85 -5.23 8.02
C ASP A 86 -8.75 -3.79 7.48
N VAL A 87 -8.30 -3.60 6.24
CA VAL A 87 -8.18 -2.28 5.60
C VAL A 87 -9.50 -1.80 4.98
N LEU A 88 -10.31 -2.71 4.42
CA LEU A 88 -11.55 -2.36 3.74
C LEU A 88 -12.71 -2.09 4.71
N LYS A 89 -12.75 -2.75 5.87
CA LYS A 89 -13.82 -2.57 6.87
C LYS A 89 -13.74 -1.29 7.70
N ASN A 90 -12.59 -0.61 7.71
CA ASN A 90 -12.38 0.69 8.36
C ASN A 90 -12.51 1.84 7.37
#